data_AF-A0A1E7K2S4-F1
#
_entry.id   AF-A0A1E7K2S4-F1
#
_cell.length_a   1.000
_cell.length_b   1.000
_cell.length_c   1.000
_cell.angle_alpha   90.00
_cell.angle_beta   90.00
_cell.angle_gamma   90.00
#
_symmetry.space_group_name_H-M   'P 1'
#
loop_
_entity.id
_entity.type
_entity.pdbx_description
1 polymer ?
#
loop_
_entity_poly.entity_id
_entity_poly.type
_entity_poly.pdbx_seq_one_letter_code
_entity_poly.pdbx_strand_id
1 'polypeptide(L)' 'MRPRTRITVSLPADLLAHARAASGGDLSGHVEYALGARQLRDATPVLRAWRAGAGDDAEELADLFGEEIL' A
#
# COMPACT_ATOMS: atom_id res chain seq x y z
N MET A 1 19.65 -1.65 -2.86
CA MET A 1 18.60 -2.41 -3.57
C MET A 1 17.92 -3.34 -2.59
N ARG A 2 16.59 -3.30 -2.45
CA ARG A 2 15.86 -4.31 -1.67
C ARG A 2 15.81 -5.62 -2.48
N PRO A 3 15.89 -6.80 -1.83
CA PRO A 3 15.74 -8.07 -2.53
C PRO A 3 14.35 -8.12 -3.18
N ARG A 4 14.29 -8.43 -4.49
CA ARG A 4 13.05 -8.58 -5.25
C ARG A 4 12.85 -10.05 -5.63
N THR A 5 11.70 -10.61 -5.28
CA THR A 5 11.30 -11.95 -5.70
C THR A 5 10.48 -11.85 -6.97
N ARG A 6 10.85 -12.61 -8.01
CA ARG A 6 10.04 -12.72 -9.22
C ARG A 6 8.92 -13.73 -8.99
N ILE A 7 7.68 -13.31 -9.18
CA ILE A 7 6.49 -14.15 -9.11
C ILE A 7 5.81 -14.11 -10.47
N THR A 8 5.58 -15.28 -11.07
CA THR A 8 4.83 -15.39 -12.32
C THR A 8 3.41 -15.83 -12.00
N VAL A 9 2.43 -15.09 -12.52
CA VAL A 9 1.01 -15.38 -12.34
C VAL A 9 0.35 -15.55 -13.70
N SER A 10 -0.60 -16.47 -13.78
CA SER A 10 -1.46 -16.62 -14.95
C SER A 10 -2.76 -15.87 -14.71
N LEU A 11 -3.13 -14.99 -15.63
CA LEU A 11 -4.37 -14.23 -15.58
C LEU A 11 -5.24 -14.60 -16.78
N PRO A 12 -6.57 -14.66 -16.60
CA PRO A 12 -7.53 -14.62 -17.70
C PRO A 12 -7.25 -13.45 -18.66
N ALA A 13 -7.52 -13.66 -19.95
CA ALA A 13 -7.13 -12.72 -21.00
C ALA A 13 -7.81 -11.34 -20.87
N ASP A 14 -9.06 -11.34 -20.43
CA ASP A 14 -9.85 -10.14 -20.11
C ASP A 14 -9.25 -9.36 -18.95
N LEU A 15 -8.88 -10.04 -17.86
CA LEU A 15 -8.22 -9.41 -16.71
C LEU A 15 -6.84 -8.85 -17.08
N LEU A 16 -6.09 -9.57 -17.91
CA LEU A 16 -4.79 -9.09 -18.41
C LEU A 16 -4.95 -7.86 -19.31
N ALA A 17 -5.94 -7.84 -20.20
CA ALA A 17 -6.22 -6.70 -21.06
C ALA A 17 -6.63 -5.46 -20.23
N HIS A 18 -7.50 -5.65 -19.24
CA HIS A 18 -7.90 -4.58 -18.34
C HIS A 18 -6.72 -4.02 -17.54
N ALA A 19 -5.91 -4.91 -16.94
CA ALA A 19 -4.76 -4.49 -16.15
C ALA A 19 -3.72 -3.75 -16.99
N ARG A 20 -3.48 -4.17 -18.24
CA ARG A 20 -2.60 -3.45 -19.17
C ARG A 20 -3.11 -2.06 -19.54
N ALA A 21 -4.41 -1.92 -19.77
CA ALA A 21 -5.02 -0.62 -20.05
C ALA A 21 -4.92 0.31 -18.84
N ALA A 22 -5.18 -0.20 -17.63
CA ALA A 22 -5.09 0.56 -16.38
C ALA A 22 -3.65 0.93 -15.99
N SER A 23 -2.67 0.11 -16.37
CA SER A 23 -1.27 0.30 -15.99
C SER A 23 -0.49 1.29 -16.87
N GLY A 24 -1.08 1.78 -17.97
CA GLY A 24 -0.40 2.71 -18.88
C GLY A 24 0.91 2.18 -19.47
N GLY A 25 1.12 0.86 -19.48
CA GLY A 25 2.35 0.20 -19.94
C GLY A 25 3.25 -0.39 -18.85
N ASP A 26 3.14 0.03 -17.57
CA ASP A 26 3.92 -0.56 -16.47
C ASP A 26 3.04 -1.41 -15.54
N LEU A 27 2.85 -2.68 -15.93
CA LEU A 27 2.06 -3.62 -15.15
C LEU A 27 2.71 -3.99 -13.80
N SER A 28 4.04 -4.00 -13.73
CA SER A 28 4.73 -4.40 -12.50
C SER A 28 4.61 -3.33 -11.43
N GLY A 29 4.84 -2.06 -11.81
CA GLY A 29 4.63 -0.92 -10.92
C GLY A 29 3.17 -0.76 -10.51
N HIS A 30 2.23 -0.96 -11.44
CA HIS A 30 0.80 -0.92 -11.14
C HIS A 30 0.39 -1.98 -10.11
N VAL A 31 0.86 -3.22 -10.26
CA VAL A 31 0.59 -4.30 -9.30
C VAL A 31 1.24 -4.02 -7.95
N GLU A 32 2.48 -3.53 -7.92
CA GLU A 32 3.20 -3.16 -6.68
C GLU A 32 2.44 -2.06 -5.92
N TYR A 33 1.98 -1.02 -6.61
CA TYR A 33 1.14 0.03 -6.04
C TYR A 33 -0.19 -0.50 -5.51
N ALA A 34 -0.90 -1.31 -6.30
CA ALA A 34 -2.19 -1.87 -5.91
C ALA A 34 -2.09 -2.80 -4.69
N LEU A 35 -1.04 -3.62 -4.62
CA LEU A 35 -0.73 -4.47 -3.46
C LEU A 35 -0.42 -3.64 -2.22
N GLY A 36 0.42 -2.60 -2.33
CA GLY A 36 0.73 -1.71 -1.22
C GLY A 36 -0.52 -1.00 -0.69
N ALA A 37 -1.35 -0.44 -1.57
CA ALA A 37 -2.60 0.20 -1.21
C ALA A 37 -3.61 -0.78 -0.57
N ARG A 38 -3.60 -2.06 -0.98
CA ARG A 38 -4.42 -3.09 -0.34
C ARG A 38 -3.90 -3.45 1.05
N GLN A 39 -2.59 -3.63 1.21
CA GLN A 39 -1.97 -3.92 2.51
C GLN A 39 -2.23 -2.80 3.52
N LEU A 40 -2.14 -1.54 3.10
CA LEU A 40 -2.46 -0.39 3.94
C LEU A 40 -3.94 -0.38 4.36
N ARG A 41 -4.85 -0.68 3.44
CA ARG A 41 -6.29 -0.81 3.76
C ARG A 41 -6.55 -1.94 4.74
N ASP A 42 -5.94 -3.11 4.53
CA ASP A 42 -6.11 -4.27 5.41
C ASP A 42 -5.48 -4.01 6.80
N ALA A 43 -4.40 -3.23 6.87
CA ALA A 43 -3.76 -2.80 8.12
C ALA A 43 -4.48 -1.63 8.82
N THR A 44 -5.40 -0.93 8.13
CA THR A 44 -6.07 0.26 8.66
C THR A 44 -6.76 0.04 10.02
N PRO A 45 -7.46 -1.08 10.28
CA PRO A 45 -8.04 -1.33 11.60
C PRO A 45 -7.00 -1.47 12.70
N VAL A 46 -5.86 -2.11 12.41
CA VAL A 46 -4.75 -2.29 13.37
C VAL A 46 -4.08 -0.94 13.66
N LEU A 47 -3.84 -0.12 12.64
CA LEU A 47 -3.29 1.22 12.79
C LEU A 47 -4.22 2.13 13.61
N ARG A 48 -5.54 2.03 13.41
CA ARG A 48 -6.54 2.76 14.20
C ARG A 48 -6.58 2.30 15.65
N ALA A 49 -6.53 0.99 15.89
CA ALA A 49 -6.52 0.42 17.24
C ALA A 49 -5.24 0.81 18.00
N TRP A 50 -4.09 0.76 17.33
CA TRP A 50 -2.83 1.25 17.88
C TRP A 50 -2.90 2.74 18.23
N ARG A 51 -3.40 3.58 17.31
CA ARG A 51 -3.57 5.02 17.55
C ARG A 51 -4.51 5.32 18.72
N ALA A 52 -5.61 4.58 18.84
CA ALA A 52 -6.54 4.74 19.95
C ALA A 52 -5.99 4.23 21.30
N GLY A 53 -5.10 3.23 21.27
CA GLY A 53 -4.45 2.69 22.47
C GLY A 53 -3.23 3.49 22.93
N ALA A 54 -2.56 4.20 22.02
CA ALA A 54 -1.41 5.07 22.29
C ALA A 54 -1.84 6.50 22.71
N GLY A 55 -2.99 6.62 23.38
CA GLY A 55 -3.82 7.82 23.53
C GLY A 55 -3.25 9.03 24.29
N ASP A 56 -1.93 9.25 24.29
CA ASP A 56 -1.26 10.51 24.67
C ASP A 56 0.07 10.69 23.91
N ASP A 57 0.84 9.61 23.66
CA ASP A 57 2.14 9.68 22.97
C ASP A 57 2.04 9.97 21.45
N ALA A 58 0.89 9.72 20.83
CA ALA A 58 0.71 9.91 19.39
C ALA A 58 0.51 11.38 18.98
N GLU A 59 -0.03 12.23 19.87
CA GLU A 59 -0.11 13.69 19.64
C GLU A 59 1.29 14.32 19.77
N GLU A 60 2.13 13.85 20.69
CA GLU A 60 3.52 14.30 20.85
C GLU A 60 4.40 13.96 19.62
N LEU A 61 4.12 12.83 18.96
CA LEU A 61 4.81 12.42 17.73
C LEU A 61 4.39 13.24 16.50
N ALA A 62 3.13 13.70 16.42
CA ALA A 62 2.68 14.59 15.34
C ALA A 62 3.37 15.96 15.41
N ASP A 63 3.55 16.48 16.63
CA ASP A 63 4.34 17.70 16.89
C ASP A 63 5.83 17.52 16.54
N LEU A 64 6.39 16.31 16.74
CA LEU A 64 7.81 16.04 16.48
C LEU A 64 8.14 15.78 15.00
N PHE A 65 7.23 15.18 14.23
CA PHE A 65 7.48 14.74 12.85
C PHE A 65 6.75 15.54 11.77
N GLY A 66 5.88 16.48 12.17
CA GLY A 66 5.18 17.39 11.27
C GLY A 66 4.02 16.73 10.50
N GLU A 67 3.01 17.53 10.21
CA GLU A 67 1.77 17.24 9.45
C GLU A 67 2.00 16.71 8.00
N GLU A 68 3.22 16.36 7.61
CA GLU A 68 3.57 15.92 6.26
C GLU A 68 3.43 14.39 6.06
N ILE A 69 2.90 13.69 7.07
CA ILE A 69 2.52 12.26 7.01
C ILE A 69 1.00 12.11 7.20
N LEU A 70 0.21 12.98 6.57
CA LEU A 70 -1.24 12.82 6.43
C LEU A 70 -1.64 12.63 4.96
#